data_AF-N1WQT5-F1
#
_entry.id   AF-N1WQT5-F1
#
_cell.length_a   1.000
_cell.length_b   1.000
_cell.length_c   1.000
_cell.angle_alpha   90.00
_cell.angle_beta   90.00
_cell.angle_gamma   90.00
#
_symmetry.space_group_name_H-M   'P 1'
#
loop_
_entity.id
_entity.type
_entity.pdbx_description
1 polymer ?
#
loop_
_entity_poly.entity_id
_entity_poly.type
_entity_poly.pdbx_seq_one_letter_code
_entity_poly.pdbx_strand_id
1 'polypeptide(L)'
;MIKNRSLLFTNELESLQDKKGIRKSMDITFYQASCYLVTTVLTYRTFHNIFLYYKNRKQVYLLHFAFLQVSYGLYLLFFTKTINVADAGDALIWERLENTVLPIFGTFLILFVNGYRRIFSKDFVYLYILLNVLLSAVILTDPNSYHIGLARERKFPLLGIVIYETDQPLLVHYLYLSGILMILWILFKVIAQFFRNLFNNLFLFVGLVLFCANVFLDILVAMNLVPLPYTSHFSFLILIFSVDSFLTLNRSVREIRDELKQVLVSPKKNVFALASEKQNGETKSNKEESQPKISGVGSFVSEEDRIFIRTLGGLELERGGVRIPQTEISSKRKMLKLVKILLIRFEKGIHREELLELLWPGMTEKNALNSLHALCFRLRKIIGNPEALVFLEDRLFFRQDLVRTDFQLFEKHYEEGARALRKGETDLAIQEFRFARVFYRGDFFEFDLYFPESEIRREYVRKSLIGIFRFLCDKDLEKREMEELLEDSASWICMDDLDERAWRFHFEALLQLDRKNEALRKYEEFKKSLKKELGVEPESATLDLIDRIRSGSANRTSARFKDSVL
;
A
#
# COMPACT_ATOMS: atom_id res chain seq x y z
N MET A 1 -50.65 -31.22 63.35
CA MET A 1 -50.10 -31.61 62.03
C MET A 1 -50.25 -30.56 60.92
N ILE A 2 -50.96 -29.43 61.12
CA ILE A 2 -51.13 -28.40 60.06
C ILE A 2 -50.09 -27.27 60.16
N LYS A 3 -49.47 -27.06 61.34
CA LYS A 3 -48.47 -26.00 61.56
C LYS A 3 -47.05 -26.31 61.06
N ASN A 4 -46.70 -27.60 60.87
CA ASN A 4 -45.39 -28.00 60.33
C ASN A 4 -45.33 -28.02 58.80
N ARG A 5 -46.49 -28.10 58.11
CA ARG A 5 -46.54 -28.05 56.64
C ARG A 5 -46.36 -26.63 56.10
N SER A 6 -46.77 -25.60 56.84
CA SER A 6 -46.56 -24.20 56.43
C SER A 6 -45.10 -23.78 56.54
N LEU A 7 -44.38 -24.26 57.56
CA LEU A 7 -42.96 -23.96 57.78
C LEU A 7 -42.04 -24.65 56.75
N LEU A 8 -42.39 -25.84 56.29
CA LEU A 8 -41.68 -26.52 55.19
C LEU A 8 -41.93 -25.82 53.84
N PHE A 9 -43.15 -25.34 53.58
CA PHE A 9 -43.46 -24.59 52.35
C PHE A 9 -42.82 -23.19 52.33
N THR A 10 -42.75 -22.49 53.47
CA THR A 10 -42.06 -21.19 53.54
C THR A 10 -40.55 -21.36 53.41
N ASN A 11 -39.95 -22.41 53.98
CA ASN A 11 -38.53 -22.67 53.82
C ASN A 11 -38.17 -23.15 52.40
N GLU A 12 -39.06 -23.89 51.71
CA GLU A 12 -38.87 -24.23 50.30
C GLU A 12 -39.06 -23.00 49.38
N LEU A 13 -40.02 -22.12 49.66
CA LEU A 13 -40.22 -20.86 48.94
C LEU A 13 -39.10 -19.85 49.20
N GLU A 14 -38.57 -19.76 50.43
CA GLU A 14 -37.37 -18.99 50.73
C GLU A 14 -36.14 -19.62 50.07
N SER A 15 -35.98 -20.95 50.04
CA SER A 15 -34.89 -21.59 49.30
C SER A 15 -34.99 -21.42 47.78
N LEU A 16 -36.22 -21.24 47.25
CA LEU A 16 -36.48 -20.95 45.84
C LEU A 16 -36.33 -19.45 45.52
N GLN A 17 -36.60 -18.56 46.48
CA GLN A 17 -36.30 -17.13 46.39
C GLN A 17 -34.81 -16.86 46.57
N ASP A 18 -34.11 -17.58 47.43
CA ASP A 18 -32.65 -17.53 47.58
C ASP A 18 -31.98 -18.17 46.36
N LYS A 19 -32.52 -19.26 45.80
CA LYS A 19 -32.06 -19.78 44.50
C LYS A 19 -32.41 -18.86 43.32
N LYS A 20 -33.42 -17.98 43.41
CA LYS A 20 -33.68 -16.90 42.43
C LYS A 20 -32.80 -15.67 42.68
N GLY A 21 -32.43 -15.38 43.92
CA GLY A 21 -31.48 -14.34 44.30
C GLY A 21 -30.03 -14.70 43.93
N ILE A 22 -29.68 -15.98 44.02
CA ILE A 22 -28.39 -16.56 43.61
C ILE A 22 -28.33 -16.81 42.09
N ARG A 23 -29.49 -16.82 41.41
CA ARG A 23 -29.58 -16.80 39.93
C ARG A 23 -29.79 -15.39 39.37
N LYS A 24 -29.37 -14.34 40.10
CA LYS A 24 -29.15 -12.99 39.58
C LYS A 24 -27.74 -12.87 38.97
N SER A 25 -27.28 -13.93 38.32
CA SER A 25 -26.00 -13.98 37.61
C SER A 25 -26.20 -13.41 36.19
N MET A 26 -25.92 -12.12 36.03
CA MET A 26 -25.58 -11.48 34.75
C MET A 26 -26.29 -12.03 33.50
N ASP A 27 -27.56 -11.67 33.29
CA ASP A 27 -28.14 -11.75 31.95
C ASP A 27 -27.52 -10.63 31.10
N ILE A 28 -26.30 -10.87 30.61
CA ILE A 28 -25.62 -9.98 29.66
C ILE A 28 -26.47 -9.93 28.40
N THR A 29 -26.89 -8.72 28.01
CA THR A 29 -27.64 -8.54 26.76
C THR A 29 -26.78 -8.85 25.54
N PHE A 30 -27.38 -9.23 24.42
CA PHE A 30 -26.64 -9.47 23.17
C PHE A 30 -25.79 -8.25 22.75
N TYR A 31 -26.28 -7.04 23.03
CA TYR A 31 -25.59 -5.79 22.76
C TYR A 31 -24.39 -5.55 23.70
N GLN A 32 -24.50 -5.86 24.99
CA GLN A 32 -23.34 -5.86 25.89
C GLN A 32 -22.33 -6.93 25.48
N ALA A 33 -22.79 -8.11 25.09
CA ALA A 33 -21.93 -9.19 24.59
C ALA A 33 -21.16 -8.79 23.31
N SER A 34 -21.78 -8.03 22.39
CA SER A 34 -21.08 -7.51 21.21
C SER A 34 -19.99 -6.50 21.59
N CYS A 35 -20.25 -5.63 22.56
CA CYS A 35 -19.24 -4.69 23.07
C CYS A 35 -18.04 -5.41 23.72
N TYR A 36 -18.30 -6.44 24.53
CA TYR A 36 -17.23 -7.28 25.10
C TYR A 36 -16.47 -8.06 24.04
N LEU A 37 -17.15 -8.57 23.01
CA LEU A 37 -16.50 -9.25 21.88
C LEU A 37 -15.55 -8.30 21.16
N VAL A 38 -16.01 -7.10 20.80
CA VAL A 38 -15.16 -6.07 20.17
C VAL A 38 -13.97 -5.77 21.05
N THR A 39 -14.17 -5.50 22.34
CA THR A 39 -13.09 -5.21 23.30
C THR A 39 -12.08 -6.36 23.41
N THR A 40 -12.54 -7.60 23.37
CA THR A 40 -11.68 -8.79 23.39
C THR A 40 -10.80 -8.85 22.14
N VAL A 41 -11.38 -8.59 20.96
CA VAL A 41 -10.61 -8.52 19.70
C VAL A 41 -9.60 -7.38 19.74
N LEU A 42 -9.97 -6.20 20.25
CA LEU A 42 -9.06 -5.06 20.43
C LEU A 42 -7.89 -5.41 21.34
N THR A 43 -8.15 -6.10 22.44
CA THR A 43 -7.14 -6.51 23.41
C THR A 43 -6.13 -7.46 22.76
N TYR A 44 -6.60 -8.49 22.06
CA TYR A 44 -5.74 -9.41 21.31
C TYR A 44 -4.87 -8.67 20.28
N ARG A 45 -5.49 -7.77 19.49
CA ARG A 45 -4.78 -6.98 18.47
C ARG A 45 -3.77 -6.01 19.06
N THR A 46 -4.07 -5.42 20.22
CA THR A 46 -3.15 -4.58 20.98
C THR A 46 -1.88 -5.36 21.33
N PHE A 47 -2.03 -6.55 21.93
CA PHE A 47 -0.87 -7.40 22.26
C PHE A 47 -0.08 -7.78 21.01
N HIS A 48 -0.76 -8.12 19.92
CA HIS A 48 -0.11 -8.39 18.64
C HIS A 48 0.72 -7.20 18.16
N ASN A 49 0.15 -5.99 18.13
CA ASN A 49 0.83 -4.78 17.67
C ASN A 49 2.00 -4.36 18.58
N ILE A 50 1.86 -4.51 19.90
CA ILE A 50 2.95 -4.29 20.86
C ILE A 50 4.08 -5.31 20.63
N PHE A 51 3.74 -6.58 20.41
CA PHE A 51 4.73 -7.61 20.09
C PHE A 51 5.48 -7.30 18.78
N LEU A 52 4.75 -6.86 17.74
CA LEU A 52 5.38 -6.45 16.48
C LEU A 52 6.28 -5.23 16.65
N TYR A 53 5.86 -4.24 17.44
CA TYR A 53 6.68 -3.09 17.79
C TYR A 53 7.92 -3.47 18.60
N TYR A 54 7.80 -4.41 19.54
CA TYR A 54 8.92 -4.92 20.32
C TYR A 54 9.96 -5.59 19.41
N LYS A 55 9.51 -6.34 18.40
CA LYS A 55 10.38 -6.94 17.37
C LYS A 55 11.05 -5.91 16.45
N ASN A 56 10.42 -4.75 16.22
CA ASN A 56 10.98 -3.69 15.38
C ASN A 56 10.68 -2.27 15.90
N ARG A 57 11.57 -1.75 16.76
CA ARG A 57 11.43 -0.44 17.42
C ARG A 57 11.38 0.76 16.47
N LYS A 58 11.78 0.61 15.21
CA LYS A 58 11.73 1.68 14.20
C LYS A 58 10.29 2.01 13.75
N GLN A 59 9.32 1.14 14.00
CA GLN A 59 7.92 1.30 13.59
C GLN A 59 7.05 1.87 14.72
N VAL A 60 7.34 3.10 15.15
CA VAL A 60 6.67 3.75 16.30
C VAL A 60 5.14 3.89 16.09
N TYR A 61 4.68 3.97 14.84
CA TYR A 61 3.23 3.99 14.54
C TYR A 61 2.48 2.75 15.04
N LEU A 62 3.11 1.57 15.13
CA LEU A 62 2.47 0.37 15.70
C LEU A 62 2.17 0.51 17.18
N LEU A 63 3.06 1.22 17.90
CA LEU A 63 2.85 1.55 19.31
C LEU A 63 1.68 2.52 19.47
N HIS A 64 1.64 3.58 18.66
CA HIS A 64 0.51 4.51 18.67
C HIS A 64 -0.81 3.83 18.30
N PHE A 65 -0.78 2.89 17.35
CA PHE A 65 -1.95 2.11 16.96
C PHE A 65 -2.44 1.18 18.09
N ALA A 66 -1.52 0.53 18.81
CA ALA A 66 -1.87 -0.26 19.98
C ALA A 66 -2.52 0.60 21.07
N PHE A 67 -1.97 1.78 21.37
CA PHE A 67 -2.58 2.69 22.34
C PHE A 67 -3.93 3.26 21.88
N LEU A 68 -4.11 3.49 20.59
CA LEU A 68 -5.41 3.83 20.00
C LEU A 68 -6.44 2.73 20.28
N GLN A 69 -6.08 1.46 20.09
CA GLN A 69 -6.94 0.31 20.38
C GLN A 69 -7.28 0.19 21.87
N VAL A 70 -6.29 0.41 22.75
CA VAL A 70 -6.49 0.42 24.21
C VAL A 70 -7.46 1.51 24.63
N SER A 71 -7.27 2.74 24.15
CA SER A 71 -8.15 3.86 24.50
C SER A 71 -9.60 3.60 24.06
N TYR A 72 -9.83 3.07 22.85
CA TYR A 72 -11.18 2.73 22.43
C TYR A 72 -11.77 1.53 23.18
N GLY A 73 -10.95 0.54 23.56
CA GLY A 73 -11.36 -0.58 24.40
C GLY A 73 -11.81 -0.11 25.79
N LEU A 74 -11.07 0.82 26.40
CA LEU A 74 -11.44 1.44 27.68
C LEU A 74 -12.74 2.24 27.56
N TYR A 75 -12.89 3.01 26.48
CA TYR A 75 -14.14 3.71 26.16
C TYR A 75 -15.33 2.73 26.14
N LEU A 76 -15.21 1.60 25.43
CA LEU A 76 -16.27 0.58 25.37
C LEU A 76 -16.54 -0.08 26.72
N LEU A 77 -15.51 -0.34 27.53
CA LEU A 77 -15.70 -0.92 28.85
C LEU A 77 -16.49 0.04 29.76
N PHE A 78 -16.17 1.33 29.73
CA PHE A 78 -16.93 2.33 30.50
C PHE A 78 -18.35 2.48 29.98
N PHE A 79 -18.54 2.54 28.67
CA PHE A 79 -19.86 2.55 28.04
C PHE A 79 -20.70 1.32 28.42
N THR A 80 -20.14 0.11 28.42
CA THR A 80 -20.91 -1.09 28.84
C THR A 80 -21.39 -1.04 30.28
N LYS A 81 -20.69 -0.27 31.13
CA LYS A 81 -21.07 -0.03 32.52
C LYS A 81 -22.14 1.04 32.70
N THR A 82 -22.52 1.77 31.64
CA THR A 82 -23.70 2.67 31.64
C THR A 82 -24.98 1.96 31.20
N ILE A 83 -24.88 0.73 30.69
CA ILE A 83 -26.01 -0.07 30.19
C ILE A 83 -26.63 -0.87 31.35
N ASN A 84 -27.95 -0.78 31.51
CA ASN A 84 -28.73 -1.53 32.50
C ASN A 84 -28.24 -1.35 33.94
N VAL A 85 -27.75 -0.15 34.28
CA VAL A 85 -27.32 0.18 35.64
C VAL A 85 -28.53 0.24 36.57
N ALA A 86 -28.35 -0.28 37.78
CA ALA A 86 -29.39 -0.31 38.81
C ALA A 86 -29.62 1.06 39.45
N ASP A 87 -28.55 1.87 39.57
CA ASP A 87 -28.60 3.22 40.12
C ASP A 87 -28.07 4.25 39.12
N ALA A 88 -28.70 5.42 39.14
CA ALA A 88 -28.44 6.48 38.20
C ALA A 88 -27.13 7.23 38.54
N GLY A 89 -26.75 7.29 39.82
CA GLY A 89 -25.49 7.85 40.30
C GLY A 89 -24.26 7.07 39.85
N ASP A 90 -24.38 5.74 39.74
CA ASP A 90 -23.30 4.89 39.25
C ASP A 90 -23.05 5.08 37.74
N ALA A 91 -24.11 5.25 36.94
CA ALA A 91 -23.99 5.47 35.50
C ALA A 91 -23.22 6.76 35.17
N LEU A 92 -23.41 7.82 35.98
CA LEU A 92 -22.71 9.10 35.88
C LEU A 92 -21.19 8.96 35.99
N ILE A 93 -20.72 8.12 36.92
CA ILE A 93 -19.28 7.91 37.13
C ILE A 93 -18.66 7.24 35.89
N TRP A 94 -19.36 6.24 35.33
CA TRP A 94 -18.90 5.53 34.14
C TRP A 94 -18.94 6.42 32.89
N GLU A 95 -19.97 7.24 32.72
CA GLU A 95 -20.07 8.19 31.59
C GLU A 95 -18.98 9.28 31.67
N ARG A 96 -18.65 9.75 32.88
CA ARG A 96 -17.52 10.67 33.10
C ARG A 96 -16.19 10.03 32.73
N LEU A 97 -15.96 8.78 33.11
CA LEU A 97 -14.76 8.02 32.75
C LEU A 97 -14.70 7.77 31.24
N GLU A 98 -15.83 7.43 30.62
CA GLU A 98 -15.99 7.30 29.17
C GLU A 98 -15.54 8.59 28.45
N ASN A 99 -16.06 9.75 28.85
CA ASN A 99 -15.72 11.04 28.25
C ASN A 99 -14.28 11.50 28.55
N THR A 100 -13.68 11.04 29.65
CA THR A 100 -12.26 11.29 29.96
C THR A 100 -11.33 10.58 28.97
N VAL A 101 -11.74 9.41 28.46
CA VAL A 101 -10.95 8.59 27.53
C VAL A 101 -11.02 9.12 26.09
N LEU A 102 -12.06 9.86 25.73
CA LEU A 102 -12.27 10.34 24.36
C LEU A 102 -11.15 11.29 23.85
N PRO A 103 -10.67 12.30 24.63
CA PRO A 103 -9.49 13.09 24.25
C PRO A 103 -8.21 12.24 24.11
N ILE A 104 -8.06 11.21 24.95
CA ILE A 104 -6.92 10.29 24.91
C ILE A 104 -6.96 9.48 23.59
N PHE A 105 -8.14 9.00 23.19
CA PHE A 105 -8.34 8.37 21.89
C PHE A 105 -7.96 9.30 20.74
N GLY A 106 -8.42 10.56 20.76
CA GLY A 106 -8.05 11.57 19.76
C GLY A 106 -6.55 11.80 19.67
N THR A 107 -5.85 11.81 20.81
CA THR A 107 -4.40 11.95 20.92
C THR A 107 -3.66 10.80 20.21
N PHE A 108 -4.06 9.56 20.49
CA PHE A 108 -3.44 8.41 19.83
C PHE A 108 -3.82 8.30 18.35
N LEU A 109 -5.00 8.80 17.96
CA LEU A 109 -5.41 8.83 16.56
C LEU A 109 -4.49 9.74 15.75
N ILE A 110 -4.21 10.96 16.24
CA ILE A 110 -3.31 11.87 15.52
C ILE A 110 -1.87 11.37 15.51
N LEU A 111 -1.40 10.76 16.61
CA LEU A 111 -0.06 10.18 16.70
C LEU A 111 0.11 9.00 15.75
N PHE A 112 -0.93 8.15 15.63
CA PHE A 112 -0.95 7.05 14.69
C PHE A 112 -0.90 7.55 13.24
N VAL A 113 -1.83 8.45 12.87
CA VAL A 113 -1.92 9.01 11.52
C VAL A 113 -0.63 9.73 11.13
N ASN A 114 -0.13 10.62 12.00
CA ASN A 114 1.08 11.39 11.73
C ASN A 114 2.37 10.56 11.79
N GLY A 115 2.40 9.52 12.64
CA GLY A 115 3.51 8.57 12.73
C GLY A 115 3.61 7.67 11.50
N TYR A 116 2.50 7.41 10.82
CA TYR A 116 2.48 6.64 9.58
C TYR A 116 2.79 7.52 8.35
N ARG A 117 2.16 8.69 8.23
CA ARG A 117 2.40 9.70 7.19
C ARG A 117 2.39 11.07 7.85
N ARG A 118 3.47 11.84 7.72
CA ARG A 118 3.63 13.18 8.33
C ARG A 118 2.68 14.23 7.72
N ILE A 119 1.39 14.11 8.01
CA ILE A 119 0.30 14.95 7.48
C ILE A 119 0.23 16.29 8.23
N PHE A 120 0.61 16.30 9.51
CA PHE A 120 0.55 17.47 10.38
C PHE A 120 1.94 17.93 10.80
N SER A 121 2.10 19.24 11.00
CA SER A 121 3.34 19.79 11.57
C SER A 121 3.54 19.28 13.00
N LYS A 122 4.80 19.19 13.44
CA LYS A 122 5.12 18.75 14.81
C LYS A 122 4.48 19.67 15.86
N ASP A 123 4.52 20.98 15.62
CA ASP A 123 3.99 21.98 16.54
C ASP A 123 2.47 21.83 16.71
N PHE A 124 1.75 21.56 15.62
CA PHE A 124 0.33 21.28 15.67
C PHE A 124 0.02 20.01 16.47
N VAL A 125 0.78 18.94 16.24
CA VAL A 125 0.59 17.67 16.97
C VAL A 125 0.86 17.85 18.46
N TYR A 126 1.92 18.55 18.85
CA TYR A 126 2.19 18.81 20.27
C TYR A 126 1.13 19.69 20.92
N LEU A 127 0.66 20.74 20.23
CA LEU A 127 -0.43 21.58 20.72
C LEU A 127 -1.72 20.77 20.90
N TYR A 128 -2.04 19.89 19.94
CA TYR A 128 -3.23 19.05 20.01
C TYR A 128 -3.13 18.01 21.14
N ILE A 129 -1.97 17.40 21.35
CA ILE A 129 -1.72 16.48 22.47
C ILE A 129 -1.91 17.23 23.80
N LEU A 130 -1.28 18.40 23.94
CA LEU A 130 -1.38 19.23 25.14
C LEU A 130 -2.83 19.57 25.47
N LEU A 131 -3.60 20.02 24.48
CA LEU A 131 -5.00 20.40 24.65
C LEU A 131 -5.86 19.20 25.09
N ASN A 132 -5.68 18.03 24.47
CA ASN A 132 -6.45 16.83 24.83
C ASN A 132 -6.08 16.28 26.21
N VAL A 133 -4.80 16.32 26.60
CA VAL A 133 -4.37 15.91 27.94
C VAL A 133 -4.94 16.84 29.00
N LEU A 134 -4.86 18.15 28.78
CA LEU A 134 -5.44 19.14 29.69
C LEU A 134 -6.95 18.95 29.81
N LEU A 135 -7.62 18.68 28.70
CA LEU A 135 -9.06 18.45 28.69
C LEU A 135 -9.45 17.16 29.43
N SER A 136 -8.74 16.07 29.21
CA SER A 136 -8.94 14.81 29.95
C SER A 136 -8.77 15.03 31.46
N ALA A 137 -7.74 15.81 31.86
CA ALA A 137 -7.53 16.17 33.25
C ALA A 137 -8.67 17.04 33.83
N VAL A 138 -9.16 18.03 33.07
CA VAL A 138 -10.30 18.87 33.50
C VAL A 138 -11.55 18.02 33.69
N ILE A 139 -11.92 17.19 32.72
CA ILE A 139 -13.10 16.30 32.80
C ILE A 139 -12.99 15.38 34.01
N LEU A 140 -11.79 14.87 34.33
CA LEU A 140 -11.60 13.95 35.44
C LEU A 140 -11.58 14.64 36.82
N THR A 141 -11.08 15.87 36.91
CA THR A 141 -10.78 16.52 38.20
C THR A 141 -11.77 17.61 38.61
N ASP A 142 -12.38 18.33 37.67
CA ASP A 142 -13.28 19.44 37.98
C ASP A 142 -14.70 18.91 38.27
N PRO A 143 -15.25 19.07 39.49
CA PRO A 143 -16.61 18.66 39.80
C PRO A 143 -17.68 19.47 39.06
N ASN A 144 -17.36 20.71 38.64
CA ASN A 144 -18.28 21.61 37.95
C ASN A 144 -18.29 21.41 36.43
N SER A 145 -17.30 20.68 35.89
CA SER A 145 -17.22 20.39 34.46
C SER A 145 -18.19 19.31 34.01
N TYR A 146 -18.97 18.71 34.90
CA TYR A 146 -19.95 17.66 34.63
C TYR A 146 -21.20 17.92 35.47
N HIS A 147 -22.31 18.33 34.86
CA HIS A 147 -23.56 18.48 35.61
C HIS A 147 -24.06 17.10 36.02
N ILE A 148 -24.27 16.90 37.32
CA ILE A 148 -24.72 15.62 37.93
C ILE A 148 -26.24 15.40 37.72
N GLY A 149 -26.88 16.24 36.91
CA GLY A 149 -28.31 16.12 36.60
C GLY A 149 -28.58 14.89 35.75
N LEU A 150 -29.31 13.92 36.31
CA LEU A 150 -29.80 12.78 35.57
C LEU A 150 -30.83 13.27 34.55
N ALA A 151 -30.49 13.26 33.28
CA ALA A 151 -31.33 13.92 32.28
C ALA A 151 -32.30 12.93 31.61
N ARG A 152 -31.83 11.77 31.11
CA ARG A 152 -32.69 10.91 30.26
C ARG A 152 -32.33 9.43 30.34
N GLU A 153 -33.34 8.58 30.52
CA GLU A 153 -33.26 7.14 30.27
C GLU A 153 -33.67 6.83 28.83
N ARG A 154 -32.85 6.06 28.10
CA ARG A 154 -33.21 5.54 26.77
C ARG A 154 -33.45 4.05 26.83
N LYS A 155 -34.68 3.66 26.52
CA LYS A 155 -35.11 2.26 26.51
C LYS A 155 -35.11 1.74 25.08
N PHE A 156 -34.40 0.63 24.85
CA PHE A 156 -34.45 -0.14 23.61
C PHE A 156 -35.01 -1.54 23.91
N PRO A 157 -36.35 -1.69 23.94
CA PRO A 157 -37.00 -2.94 24.36
C PRO A 157 -36.59 -4.14 23.49
N LEU A 158 -36.37 -3.91 22.20
CA LEU A 158 -35.98 -4.94 21.23
C LEU A 158 -34.60 -5.56 21.54
N LEU A 159 -33.74 -4.80 22.23
CA LEU A 159 -32.38 -5.21 22.62
C LEU A 159 -32.24 -5.50 24.11
N GLY A 160 -33.29 -5.24 24.90
CA GLY A 160 -33.28 -5.40 26.36
C GLY A 160 -32.32 -4.45 27.08
N ILE A 161 -32.00 -3.29 26.48
CA ILE A 161 -31.04 -2.33 27.05
C ILE A 161 -31.72 -1.01 27.43
N VAL A 162 -31.29 -0.47 28.57
CA VAL A 162 -31.54 0.89 29.02
C VAL A 162 -30.20 1.60 29.14
N ILE A 163 -30.05 2.73 28.44
CA ILE A 163 -28.86 3.57 28.47
C ILE A 163 -29.21 4.85 29.23
N TYR A 164 -28.41 5.18 30.23
CA TYR A 164 -28.55 6.43 30.97
C TYR A 164 -27.65 7.49 30.34
N GLU A 165 -28.22 8.64 30.00
CA GLU A 165 -27.51 9.79 29.42
C GLU A 165 -27.63 11.00 30.36
N THR A 166 -26.55 11.78 30.44
CA THR A 166 -26.49 13.00 31.25
C THR A 166 -26.57 14.25 30.39
N ASP A 167 -27.00 15.36 30.99
CA ASP A 167 -26.93 16.66 30.32
C ASP A 167 -25.46 17.06 30.17
N GLN A 168 -24.97 16.89 28.94
CA GLN A 168 -23.57 17.10 28.61
C GLN A 168 -23.22 18.61 28.75
N PRO A 169 -22.15 18.98 29.46
CA PRO A 169 -21.71 20.37 29.56
C PRO A 169 -21.34 20.94 28.19
N LEU A 170 -21.38 22.27 28.08
CA LEU A 170 -20.92 23.00 26.88
C LEU A 170 -19.50 22.62 26.46
N LEU A 171 -18.62 22.36 27.42
CA LEU A 171 -17.24 21.92 27.18
C LEU A 171 -17.19 20.58 26.45
N VAL A 172 -18.06 19.63 26.80
CA VAL A 172 -18.12 18.29 26.17
C VAL A 172 -18.73 18.37 24.78
N HIS A 173 -19.74 19.22 24.58
CA HIS A 173 -20.27 19.52 23.24
C HIS A 173 -19.21 20.14 22.32
N TYR A 174 -18.41 21.08 22.83
CA TYR A 174 -17.29 21.65 22.08
C TYR A 174 -16.25 20.58 21.73
N LEU A 175 -15.98 19.65 22.66
CA LEU A 175 -15.08 18.53 22.41
C LEU A 175 -15.57 17.62 21.29
N TYR A 176 -16.85 17.23 21.32
CA TYR A 176 -17.44 16.44 20.23
C TYR A 176 -17.30 17.17 18.90
N LEU A 177 -17.66 18.46 18.84
CA LEU A 177 -17.55 19.26 17.62
C LEU A 177 -16.11 19.38 17.11
N SER A 178 -15.15 19.67 18.00
CA SER A 178 -13.73 19.76 17.68
C SER A 178 -13.17 18.41 17.21
N GLY A 179 -13.55 17.31 17.87
CA GLY A 179 -13.19 15.96 17.49
C GLY A 179 -13.74 15.57 16.11
N ILE A 180 -14.99 15.91 15.82
CA ILE A 180 -15.63 15.72 14.51
C ILE A 180 -14.89 16.51 13.43
N LEU A 181 -14.63 17.80 13.66
CA LEU A 181 -13.88 18.65 12.72
C LEU A 181 -12.48 18.08 12.44
N MET A 182 -11.81 17.56 13.48
CA MET A 182 -10.51 16.91 13.34
C MET A 182 -10.61 15.61 12.53
N ILE A 183 -11.60 14.76 12.81
CA ILE A 183 -11.84 13.52 12.05
C ILE A 183 -12.15 13.85 10.60
N LEU A 184 -13.01 14.84 10.32
CA LEU A 184 -13.33 15.31 8.98
C LEU A 184 -12.12 15.90 8.27
N TRP A 185 -11.27 16.65 8.97
CA TRP A 185 -10.03 17.19 8.43
C TRP A 185 -9.01 16.09 8.12
N ILE A 186 -8.85 15.11 9.01
CA ILE A 186 -8.05 13.92 8.79
C ILE A 186 -8.60 13.18 7.57
N LEU A 187 -9.92 12.97 7.49
CA LEU A 187 -10.58 12.36 6.34
C LEU A 187 -10.26 13.12 5.08
N PHE A 188 -10.43 14.44 5.06
CA PHE A 188 -10.18 15.28 3.90
C PHE A 188 -8.72 15.20 3.47
N LYS A 189 -7.76 15.27 4.39
CA LYS A 189 -6.33 15.15 4.09
C LYS A 189 -5.97 13.75 3.59
N VAL A 190 -6.47 12.71 4.24
CA VAL A 190 -6.32 11.32 3.81
C VAL A 190 -6.93 11.17 2.41
N ILE A 191 -8.19 11.54 2.20
CA ILE A 191 -8.92 11.46 0.92
C ILE A 191 -8.24 12.27 -0.18
N ALA A 192 -7.91 13.54 0.04
CA ALA A 192 -7.26 14.39 -0.96
C ALA A 192 -5.89 13.84 -1.38
N GLN A 193 -5.16 13.25 -0.42
CA GLN A 193 -3.86 12.65 -0.69
C GLN A 193 -3.98 11.24 -1.31
N PHE A 194 -5.07 10.52 -1.03
CA PHE A 194 -5.40 9.23 -1.63
C PHE A 194 -6.24 9.36 -2.91
N PHE A 195 -6.68 10.55 -3.33
CA PHE A 195 -7.57 10.74 -4.50
C PHE A 195 -6.92 10.30 -5.82
N ARG A 196 -5.57 10.37 -5.90
CA ARG A 196 -4.80 9.81 -7.03
C ARG A 196 -4.67 8.28 -7.00
N ASN A 197 -4.87 7.65 -5.84
CA ASN A 197 -4.72 6.21 -5.57
C ASN A 197 -5.96 5.61 -4.88
N LEU A 198 -7.16 6.13 -5.16
CA LEU A 198 -8.36 5.89 -4.34
C LEU A 198 -8.82 4.41 -4.41
N PHE A 199 -8.63 3.78 -5.58
CA PHE A 199 -8.96 2.36 -5.81
C PHE A 199 -8.02 1.39 -5.10
N ASN A 200 -6.87 1.90 -4.69
CA ASN A 200 -5.73 1.11 -4.31
C ASN A 200 -5.84 0.68 -2.82
N ASN A 201 -6.39 1.53 -1.94
CA ASN A 201 -6.72 1.17 -0.54
C ASN A 201 -8.23 1.17 -0.27
N LEU A 202 -9.03 0.63 -1.20
CA LEU A 202 -10.49 0.65 -1.11
C LEU A 202 -11.01 0.10 0.22
N PHE A 203 -10.36 -0.92 0.79
CA PHE A 203 -10.77 -1.50 2.08
C PHE A 203 -10.54 -0.56 3.27
N LEU A 204 -9.43 0.20 3.28
CA LEU A 204 -9.17 1.26 4.26
C LEU A 204 -10.14 2.42 4.07
N PHE A 205 -10.39 2.82 2.83
CA PHE A 205 -11.34 3.87 2.50
C PHE A 205 -12.75 3.52 2.97
N VAL A 206 -13.26 2.33 2.61
CA VAL A 206 -14.58 1.85 3.03
C VAL A 206 -14.66 1.75 4.54
N GLY A 207 -13.63 1.21 5.21
CA GLY A 207 -13.60 1.14 6.68
C GLY A 207 -13.65 2.52 7.34
N LEU A 208 -12.90 3.49 6.82
CA LEU A 208 -12.85 4.86 7.33
C LEU A 208 -14.17 5.61 7.12
N VAL A 209 -14.77 5.49 5.93
CA VAL A 209 -16.08 6.10 5.61
C VAL A 209 -17.18 5.49 6.48
N LEU A 210 -17.20 4.15 6.61
CA LEU A 210 -18.18 3.46 7.47
C LEU A 210 -18.05 3.88 8.93
N PHE A 211 -16.81 4.01 9.44
CA PHE A 211 -16.58 4.47 10.80
C PHE A 211 -17.11 5.90 10.99
N CYS A 212 -16.77 6.82 10.10
CA CYS A 212 -17.19 8.21 10.24
C CYS A 212 -18.70 8.40 10.07
N ALA A 213 -19.33 7.64 9.18
CA ALA A 213 -20.79 7.63 9.02
C ALA A 213 -21.49 7.12 10.28
N ASN A 214 -20.98 6.07 10.93
CA ASN A 214 -21.54 5.55 12.18
C ASN A 214 -21.26 6.47 13.37
N VAL A 215 -20.09 7.11 13.46
CA VAL A 215 -19.83 8.13 14.50
C VAL A 215 -20.80 9.29 14.36
N PHE A 216 -21.06 9.74 13.12
CA PHE A 216 -22.07 10.76 12.86
C PHE A 216 -23.48 10.29 13.26
N LEU A 217 -23.83 9.04 12.96
CA LEU A 217 -25.10 8.45 13.38
C LEU A 217 -25.23 8.41 14.91
N ASP A 218 -24.18 7.99 15.61
CA ASP A 218 -24.13 7.95 17.08
C ASP A 218 -24.30 9.34 17.69
N ILE A 219 -23.78 10.39 17.06
CA ILE A 219 -24.02 11.78 17.47
C ILE A 219 -25.49 12.17 17.27
N LEU A 220 -26.10 11.81 16.13
CA LEU A 220 -27.53 12.05 15.90
C LEU A 220 -28.40 11.28 16.90
N VAL A 221 -27.98 10.06 17.27
CA VAL A 221 -28.58 9.29 18.36
C VAL A 221 -28.45 10.10 19.65
N ALA A 222 -27.27 10.54 20.07
CA ALA A 222 -27.06 11.33 21.28
C ALA A 222 -27.89 12.63 21.30
N MET A 223 -28.06 13.30 20.16
CA MET A 223 -28.91 14.49 20.00
C MET A 223 -30.43 14.20 20.00
N ASN A 224 -30.82 12.93 20.17
CA ASN A 224 -32.21 12.46 20.16
C ASN A 224 -32.94 12.69 18.82
N LEU A 225 -32.18 12.71 17.72
CA LEU A 225 -32.70 12.85 16.36
C LEU A 225 -33.02 11.49 15.72
N VAL A 226 -32.40 10.42 16.20
CA VAL A 226 -32.52 9.07 15.63
C VAL A 226 -32.76 8.04 16.76
N PRO A 227 -33.81 7.20 16.67
CA PRO A 227 -34.14 6.19 17.68
C PRO A 227 -33.40 4.87 17.44
N LEU A 228 -32.09 4.92 17.24
CA LEU A 228 -31.21 3.75 17.06
C LEU A 228 -30.26 3.61 18.25
N PRO A 229 -29.80 2.39 18.58
CA PRO A 229 -28.70 2.21 19.53
C PRO A 229 -27.38 2.71 18.91
N TYR A 230 -26.38 2.96 19.76
CA TYR A 230 -25.02 3.32 19.32
C TYR A 230 -24.36 2.15 18.56
N THR A 231 -23.84 2.39 17.36
CA THR A 231 -23.28 1.35 16.46
C THR A 231 -21.83 1.58 16.05
N SER A 232 -21.19 2.68 16.46
CA SER A 232 -19.79 2.99 16.10
C SER A 232 -18.81 1.86 16.41
N HIS A 233 -19.02 1.10 17.49
CA HIS A 233 -18.16 -0.02 17.88
C HIS A 233 -18.01 -1.12 16.81
N PHE A 234 -19.06 -1.40 16.04
CA PHE A 234 -18.97 -2.34 14.92
C PHE A 234 -18.14 -1.76 13.76
N SER A 235 -18.34 -0.49 13.47
CA SER A 235 -17.62 0.18 12.39
C SER A 235 -16.14 0.43 12.72
N PHE A 236 -15.81 0.63 14.00
CA PHE A 236 -14.44 0.74 14.47
C PHE A 236 -13.68 -0.59 14.35
N LEU A 237 -14.36 -1.71 14.63
CA LEU A 237 -13.82 -3.04 14.40
C LEU A 237 -13.46 -3.23 12.91
N ILE A 238 -14.36 -2.85 12.00
CA ILE A 238 -14.11 -2.89 10.56
C ILE A 238 -12.92 -2.00 10.20
N LEU A 239 -12.88 -0.75 10.69
CA LEU A 239 -11.78 0.18 10.46
C LEU A 239 -10.43 -0.42 10.91
N ILE A 240 -10.37 -1.08 12.07
CA ILE A 240 -9.15 -1.73 12.55
C ILE A 240 -8.70 -2.85 11.63
N PHE A 241 -9.61 -3.73 11.20
CA PHE A 241 -9.26 -4.77 10.24
C PHE A 241 -8.77 -4.16 8.91
N SER A 242 -9.35 -3.03 8.50
CA SER A 242 -8.90 -2.31 7.33
C SER A 242 -7.51 -1.69 7.48
N VAL A 243 -7.22 -1.10 8.65
CA VAL A 243 -5.89 -0.57 8.97
C VAL A 243 -4.87 -1.70 9.07
N ASP A 244 -5.18 -2.82 9.72
CA ASP A 244 -4.27 -3.97 9.83
C ASP A 244 -3.99 -4.62 8.49
N SER A 245 -5.03 -4.79 7.64
CA SER A 245 -4.84 -5.23 6.26
C SER A 245 -3.92 -4.28 5.50
N PHE A 246 -4.07 -2.98 5.69
CA PHE A 246 -3.21 -1.98 5.07
C PHE A 246 -1.76 -2.01 5.61
N LEU A 247 -1.57 -2.16 6.92
CA LEU A 247 -0.25 -2.20 7.55
C LEU A 247 0.50 -3.50 7.22
N THR A 248 -0.18 -4.65 7.25
CA THR A 248 0.41 -5.96 6.89
C THR A 248 0.82 -6.00 5.42
N LEU A 249 -0.01 -5.48 4.53
CA LEU A 249 0.29 -5.38 3.10
C LEU A 249 1.52 -4.50 2.84
N ASN A 250 1.68 -3.39 3.57
CA ASN A 250 2.85 -2.52 3.44
C ASN A 250 4.11 -3.09 4.14
N ARG A 251 3.93 -3.90 5.19
CA ARG A 251 5.03 -4.54 5.90
C ARG A 251 5.64 -5.68 5.09
N SER A 252 4.83 -6.53 4.47
CA SER A 252 5.34 -7.58 3.57
C SER A 252 6.14 -6.97 2.41
N VAL A 253 5.65 -5.85 1.83
CA VAL A 253 6.39 -5.07 0.83
C VAL A 253 7.76 -4.60 1.34
N ARG A 254 7.85 -4.15 2.60
CA ARG A 254 9.10 -3.66 3.21
C ARG A 254 10.05 -4.80 3.61
N GLU A 255 9.55 -5.91 4.13
CA GLU A 255 10.34 -7.11 4.47
C GLU A 255 10.93 -7.75 3.19
N ILE A 256 10.15 -7.86 2.12
CA ILE A 256 10.63 -8.30 0.79
C ILE A 256 11.76 -7.38 0.28
N ARG A 257 11.61 -6.06 0.44
CA ARG A 257 12.62 -5.07 0.06
C ARG A 257 13.92 -5.20 0.87
N ASP A 258 13.81 -5.51 2.16
CA ASP A 258 14.98 -5.67 3.05
C ASP A 258 15.67 -7.04 2.83
N GLU A 259 14.93 -8.11 2.54
CA GLU A 259 15.49 -9.41 2.11
C GLU A 259 16.22 -9.30 0.77
N LEU A 260 15.66 -8.58 -0.21
CA LEU A 260 16.33 -8.26 -1.48
C LEU A 260 17.62 -7.47 -1.28
N LYS A 261 17.65 -6.53 -0.35
CA LYS A 261 18.86 -5.79 0.00
C LYS A 261 19.92 -6.69 0.64
N GLN A 262 19.54 -7.66 1.46
CA GLN A 262 20.48 -8.63 2.04
C GLN A 262 21.05 -9.59 0.99
N VAL A 263 20.23 -10.04 0.04
CA VAL A 263 20.69 -10.85 -1.11
C VAL A 263 21.65 -10.07 -2.00
N LEU A 264 21.47 -8.76 -2.15
CA LEU A 264 22.37 -7.88 -2.91
C LEU A 264 23.72 -7.60 -2.21
N VAL A 265 23.82 -7.81 -0.88
CA VAL A 265 25.04 -7.52 -0.09
C VAL A 265 25.94 -8.75 0.09
N SER A 266 25.46 -9.97 -0.20
CA SER A 266 26.32 -11.16 -0.22
C SER A 266 27.10 -11.26 -1.54
N PRO A 267 28.45 -11.17 -1.56
CA PRO A 267 29.20 -11.21 -2.80
C PRO A 267 29.21 -12.62 -3.38
N LYS A 268 28.81 -12.72 -4.66
CA LYS A 268 28.97 -13.90 -5.53
C LYS A 268 30.42 -14.45 -5.46
N LYS A 269 30.64 -15.48 -4.67
CA LYS A 269 31.66 -16.51 -4.92
C LYS A 269 30.92 -17.85 -4.91
N ASN A 270 31.17 -18.69 -5.92
CA ASN A 270 30.73 -20.09 -6.07
C ASN A 270 29.60 -20.40 -7.08
N VAL A 271 29.50 -19.70 -8.21
CA VAL A 271 28.66 -20.20 -9.34
C VAL A 271 29.43 -20.43 -10.64
N PHE A 272 30.76 -20.20 -10.67
CA PHE A 272 31.57 -20.37 -11.90
C PHE A 272 32.55 -21.56 -11.89
N ALA A 273 32.35 -22.57 -11.04
CA ALA A 273 33.31 -23.67 -10.88
C ALA A 273 32.78 -25.08 -11.24
N LEU A 274 31.68 -25.20 -11.99
CA LEU A 274 31.08 -26.52 -12.29
C LEU A 274 30.82 -26.80 -13.78
N ALA A 275 31.39 -26.00 -14.69
CA ALA A 275 31.23 -26.20 -16.13
C ALA A 275 32.58 -26.23 -16.85
N SER A 276 33.48 -27.10 -16.40
CA SER A 276 34.66 -27.50 -17.19
C SER A 276 35.37 -28.66 -16.49
N GLU A 277 34.98 -29.91 -16.76
CA GLU A 277 35.90 -31.06 -16.79
C GLU A 277 35.24 -32.36 -17.28
N LYS A 278 35.98 -33.04 -18.19
CA LYS A 278 35.82 -34.37 -18.81
C LYS A 278 34.96 -34.45 -20.09
N GLN A 279 35.55 -34.33 -21.30
CA GLN A 279 36.34 -35.32 -22.10
C GLN A 279 35.55 -36.57 -22.51
N ASN A 280 35.15 -36.70 -23.80
CA ASN A 280 35.84 -37.34 -24.95
C ASN A 280 35.62 -38.86 -25.06
N GLY A 281 35.20 -39.34 -26.25
CA GLY A 281 35.12 -40.77 -26.58
C GLY A 281 34.37 -41.12 -27.87
N GLU A 282 35.04 -40.94 -29.00
CA GLU A 282 34.98 -41.61 -30.33
C GLU A 282 34.08 -42.85 -30.65
N THR A 283 33.47 -42.81 -31.86
CA THR A 283 33.50 -43.83 -32.97
C THR A 283 32.28 -44.74 -33.31
N LYS A 284 31.80 -44.55 -34.57
CA LYS A 284 31.19 -45.45 -35.62
C LYS A 284 29.77 -46.09 -35.53
N SER A 285 28.98 -45.69 -36.54
CA SER A 285 28.37 -46.49 -37.64
C SER A 285 27.11 -47.37 -37.44
N ASN A 286 26.19 -47.14 -38.39
CA ASN A 286 25.20 -48.03 -39.03
C ASN A 286 23.76 -48.17 -38.49
N LYS A 287 22.85 -47.61 -39.31
CA LYS A 287 21.70 -48.21 -40.03
C LYS A 287 20.44 -48.68 -39.28
N GLU A 288 19.35 -48.17 -39.87
CA GLU A 288 18.07 -48.80 -40.20
C GLU A 288 16.92 -48.75 -39.16
N GLU A 289 15.91 -47.98 -39.59
CA GLU A 289 14.47 -48.26 -39.52
C GLU A 289 13.81 -48.45 -38.15
N SER A 290 13.01 -47.45 -37.76
CA SER A 290 11.55 -47.57 -37.90
C SER A 290 10.86 -46.23 -37.57
N GLN A 291 10.26 -45.61 -38.59
CA GLN A 291 9.19 -44.65 -38.38
C GLN A 291 7.96 -45.40 -37.83
N PRO A 292 7.14 -44.71 -37.02
CA PRO A 292 5.82 -44.41 -37.54
C PRO A 292 5.55 -42.90 -37.54
N LYS A 293 4.94 -42.49 -38.64
CA LYS A 293 4.31 -41.20 -38.91
C LYS A 293 3.62 -40.60 -37.69
N ILE A 294 4.02 -39.38 -37.33
CA ILE A 294 3.05 -38.35 -36.93
C ILE A 294 3.26 -37.17 -37.89
N SER A 295 2.34 -37.10 -38.84
CA SER A 295 2.12 -36.01 -39.77
C SER A 295 1.70 -34.73 -39.05
N GLY A 296 2.35 -33.61 -39.39
CA GLY A 296 1.76 -32.28 -39.49
C GLY A 296 1.40 -31.58 -38.17
N VAL A 297 2.05 -30.45 -37.87
CA VAL A 297 1.66 -29.09 -38.31
C VAL A 297 2.71 -28.14 -37.72
N GLY A 298 3.68 -27.73 -38.55
CA GLY A 298 4.39 -26.49 -38.28
C GLY A 298 3.44 -25.36 -38.64
N SER A 299 2.67 -24.88 -37.65
CA SER A 299 1.80 -23.73 -37.86
C SER A 299 2.69 -22.52 -38.14
N PHE A 300 2.68 -22.04 -39.39
CA PHE A 300 3.02 -20.65 -39.66
C PHE A 300 2.07 -19.79 -38.82
N VAL A 301 2.56 -19.32 -37.67
CA VAL A 301 1.78 -18.40 -36.84
C VAL A 301 1.64 -17.11 -37.63
N SER A 302 0.42 -16.80 -38.05
CA SER A 302 0.12 -15.53 -38.71
C SER A 302 0.48 -14.37 -37.78
N GLU A 303 0.93 -13.21 -38.30
CA GLU A 303 1.19 -12.05 -37.43
C GLU A 303 -0.08 -11.58 -36.68
N GLU A 304 -1.26 -11.93 -37.20
CA GLU A 304 -2.56 -11.66 -36.60
C GLU A 304 -2.79 -12.44 -35.28
N ASP A 305 -2.08 -13.55 -35.07
CA ASP A 305 -2.18 -14.39 -33.87
C ASP A 305 -1.16 -14.06 -32.78
N ARG A 306 -0.24 -13.12 -33.04
CA ARG A 306 0.76 -12.68 -32.07
C ARG A 306 0.16 -11.71 -31.06
N ILE A 307 0.56 -11.91 -29.81
CA ILE A 307 0.10 -11.12 -28.68
C ILE A 307 1.23 -10.21 -28.26
N PHE A 308 0.94 -8.92 -28.19
CA PHE A 308 1.84 -7.94 -27.63
C PHE A 308 1.28 -7.46 -26.29
N ILE A 309 2.11 -7.47 -25.26
CA ILE A 309 1.71 -7.05 -23.92
C ILE A 309 2.56 -5.86 -23.49
N ARG A 310 1.89 -4.75 -23.22
CA ARG A 310 2.52 -3.56 -22.65
C ARG A 310 2.55 -3.70 -21.14
N THR A 311 3.73 -3.50 -20.59
CA THR A 311 4.04 -3.65 -19.17
C THR A 311 4.81 -2.46 -18.62
N LEU A 312 5.50 -1.69 -19.47
CA LEU A 312 6.21 -0.45 -19.13
C LEU A 312 5.26 0.74 -19.25
N GLY A 313 4.48 0.96 -18.19
CA GLY A 313 3.31 1.84 -18.15
C GLY A 313 2.08 1.07 -17.66
N GLY A 314 0.90 1.45 -18.15
CA GLY A 314 -0.32 0.67 -17.94
C GLY A 314 -0.24 -0.74 -18.57
N LEU A 315 -0.80 -1.74 -17.88
CA LEU A 315 -0.92 -3.09 -18.45
C LEU A 315 -1.96 -3.11 -19.58
N GLU A 316 -1.51 -3.38 -20.80
CA GLU A 316 -2.36 -3.47 -22.00
C GLU A 316 -2.02 -4.72 -22.79
N LEU A 317 -3.03 -5.37 -23.36
CA LEU A 317 -2.85 -6.53 -24.24
C LEU A 317 -3.36 -6.15 -25.64
N GLU A 318 -2.59 -6.49 -26.65
CA GLU A 318 -2.89 -6.29 -28.06
C GLU A 318 -2.79 -7.64 -28.78
N ARG A 319 -3.70 -7.91 -29.69
CA ARG A 319 -3.66 -9.09 -30.58
C ARG A 319 -3.72 -8.61 -32.02
N GLY A 320 -2.73 -8.97 -32.83
CA GLY A 320 -2.64 -8.49 -34.22
C GLY A 320 -2.69 -6.95 -34.32
N GLY A 321 -2.13 -6.24 -33.34
CA GLY A 321 -2.15 -4.77 -33.24
C GLY A 321 -3.46 -4.16 -32.72
N VAL A 322 -4.51 -4.96 -32.45
CA VAL A 322 -5.79 -4.48 -31.90
C VAL A 322 -5.79 -4.64 -30.38
N ARG A 323 -6.05 -3.55 -29.66
CA ARG A 323 -6.13 -3.55 -28.19
C ARG A 323 -7.32 -4.37 -27.69
N ILE A 324 -7.05 -5.30 -26.78
CA ILE A 324 -8.06 -6.06 -26.05
C ILE A 324 -8.62 -5.15 -24.94
N PRO A 325 -9.96 -4.98 -24.84
CA PRO A 325 -10.56 -4.11 -23.83
C PRO A 325 -10.16 -4.51 -22.41
N GLN A 326 -9.71 -3.51 -21.63
CA GLN A 326 -9.22 -3.77 -20.28
C GLN A 326 -10.28 -4.43 -19.38
N THR A 327 -11.57 -4.14 -19.61
CA THR A 327 -12.72 -4.71 -18.92
C THR A 327 -12.79 -6.23 -18.98
N GLU A 328 -12.27 -6.86 -20.05
CA GLU A 328 -12.23 -8.32 -20.19
C GLU A 328 -11.25 -8.97 -19.20
N ILE A 329 -10.19 -8.24 -18.82
CA ILE A 329 -9.11 -8.74 -17.95
C ILE A 329 -9.28 -8.22 -16.51
N SER A 330 -9.67 -6.95 -16.36
CA SER A 330 -9.71 -6.23 -15.09
C SER A 330 -10.96 -6.53 -14.25
N SER A 331 -12.03 -7.04 -14.87
CA SER A 331 -13.27 -7.42 -14.17
C SER A 331 -13.09 -8.57 -13.18
N LYS A 332 -11.94 -9.28 -13.20
CA LYS A 332 -11.64 -10.39 -12.28
C LYS A 332 -10.24 -10.27 -11.67
N ARG A 333 -10.18 -9.88 -10.38
CA ARG A 333 -8.92 -9.71 -9.62
C ARG A 333 -7.92 -10.87 -9.76
N LYS A 334 -8.39 -12.12 -9.75
CA LYS A 334 -7.52 -13.32 -9.89
C LYS A 334 -6.95 -13.48 -11.29
N MET A 335 -7.70 -13.11 -12.33
CA MET A 335 -7.21 -13.15 -13.72
C MET A 335 -6.10 -12.15 -13.93
N LEU A 336 -6.31 -10.92 -13.47
CA LEU A 336 -5.30 -9.87 -13.50
C LEU A 336 -4.04 -10.28 -12.72
N LYS A 337 -4.20 -10.88 -11.53
CA LYS A 337 -3.08 -11.40 -10.73
C LYS A 337 -2.32 -12.51 -11.49
N LEU A 338 -3.03 -13.46 -12.11
CA LEU A 338 -2.41 -14.52 -12.91
C LEU A 338 -1.55 -13.94 -14.05
N VAL A 339 -2.12 -13.02 -14.85
CA VAL A 339 -1.42 -12.40 -15.98
C VAL A 339 -0.14 -11.71 -15.50
N LYS A 340 -0.23 -10.93 -14.41
CA LYS A 340 0.93 -10.22 -13.84
C LYS A 340 2.02 -11.17 -13.35
N ILE A 341 1.66 -12.25 -12.64
CA ILE A 341 2.62 -13.27 -12.20
C ILE A 341 3.37 -13.84 -13.42
N LEU A 342 2.63 -14.21 -14.46
CA LEU A 342 3.20 -14.79 -15.67
C LEU A 342 4.11 -13.81 -16.41
N LEU A 343 3.78 -12.52 -16.44
CA LEU A 343 4.61 -11.48 -17.05
C LEU A 343 5.90 -11.19 -16.25
N ILE A 344 5.86 -11.29 -14.93
CA ILE A 344 7.07 -11.15 -14.11
C ILE A 344 8.01 -12.34 -14.29
N ARG A 345 7.42 -13.53 -14.39
CA ARG A 345 8.11 -14.81 -14.61
C ARG A 345 8.13 -15.23 -16.07
N PHE A 346 8.09 -14.26 -16.99
CA PHE A 346 7.82 -14.48 -18.42
C PHE A 346 8.58 -15.65 -19.04
N GLU A 347 9.90 -15.72 -18.80
CA GLU A 347 10.75 -16.74 -19.41
C GLU A 347 10.71 -18.10 -18.71
N LYS A 348 10.59 -18.10 -17.37
CA LYS A 348 10.75 -19.31 -16.54
C LYS A 348 9.43 -19.98 -16.18
N GLY A 349 8.33 -19.27 -16.42
CA GLY A 349 7.02 -19.63 -15.88
C GLY A 349 6.99 -19.66 -14.36
N ILE A 350 5.86 -20.13 -13.86
CA ILE A 350 5.66 -20.35 -12.43
C ILE A 350 5.18 -21.77 -12.17
N HIS A 351 5.73 -22.40 -11.13
CA HIS A 351 5.33 -23.75 -10.74
C HIS A 351 3.88 -23.77 -10.28
N ARG A 352 3.19 -24.86 -10.56
CA ARG A 352 1.77 -25.06 -10.25
C ARG A 352 1.46 -24.76 -8.80
N GLU A 353 2.16 -25.41 -7.89
CA GLU A 353 1.95 -25.31 -6.45
C GLU A 353 2.14 -23.87 -5.94
N GLU A 354 3.21 -23.20 -6.39
CA GLU A 354 3.48 -21.79 -6.07
C GLU A 354 2.36 -20.89 -6.59
N LEU A 355 1.91 -21.12 -7.82
CA LEU A 355 0.82 -20.36 -8.43
C LEU A 355 -0.52 -20.56 -7.67
N LEU A 356 -0.81 -21.78 -7.22
CA LEU A 356 -2.01 -22.08 -6.44
C LEU A 356 -1.99 -21.33 -5.11
N GLU A 357 -0.87 -21.34 -4.37
CA GLU A 357 -0.75 -20.63 -3.10
C GLU A 357 -0.85 -19.11 -3.28
N LEU A 358 -0.23 -18.56 -4.34
CA LEU A 358 -0.34 -17.13 -4.65
C LEU A 358 -1.77 -16.72 -5.04
N LEU A 359 -2.50 -17.57 -5.75
CA LEU A 359 -3.86 -17.26 -6.22
C LEU A 359 -4.95 -17.65 -5.23
N TRP A 360 -4.81 -18.70 -4.43
CA TRP A 360 -5.84 -19.19 -3.50
C TRP A 360 -5.21 -19.72 -2.19
N PRO A 361 -4.64 -18.83 -1.35
CA PRO A 361 -4.00 -19.25 -0.11
C PRO A 361 -4.98 -19.95 0.82
N GLY A 362 -4.57 -21.07 1.40
CA GLY A 362 -5.39 -21.88 2.31
C GLY A 362 -6.53 -22.68 1.65
N MET A 363 -6.62 -22.69 0.32
CA MET A 363 -7.55 -23.56 -0.41
C MET A 363 -6.93 -24.96 -0.61
N THR A 364 -7.75 -26.01 -0.59
CA THR A 364 -7.26 -27.36 -0.92
C THR A 364 -6.75 -27.41 -2.36
N GLU A 365 -5.65 -28.14 -2.58
CA GLU A 365 -4.98 -28.21 -3.89
C GLU A 365 -5.96 -28.56 -5.03
N LYS A 366 -6.82 -29.57 -4.82
CA LYS A 366 -7.83 -30.00 -5.80
C LYS A 366 -8.77 -28.86 -6.22
N ASN A 367 -9.27 -28.06 -5.28
CA ASN A 367 -10.19 -26.96 -5.57
C ASN A 367 -9.47 -25.79 -6.23
N ALA A 368 -8.24 -25.51 -5.81
CA ALA A 368 -7.40 -24.48 -6.40
C ALA A 368 -7.03 -24.83 -7.85
N LEU A 369 -6.68 -26.09 -8.14
CA LEU A 369 -6.41 -26.60 -9.49
C LEU A 369 -7.60 -26.44 -10.42
N ASN A 370 -8.80 -26.87 -9.98
CA ASN A 370 -10.02 -26.70 -10.77
C ASN A 370 -10.28 -25.22 -11.08
N SER A 371 -10.04 -24.34 -10.10
CA SER A 371 -10.17 -22.89 -10.27
C SER A 371 -9.12 -22.33 -11.24
N LEU A 372 -7.89 -22.85 -11.20
CA LEU A 372 -6.81 -22.49 -12.11
C LEU A 372 -7.13 -22.89 -13.55
N HIS A 373 -7.58 -24.12 -13.79
CA HIS A 373 -7.98 -24.57 -15.12
C HIS A 373 -9.09 -23.69 -15.72
N ALA A 374 -10.11 -23.36 -14.92
CA ALA A 374 -11.17 -22.44 -15.34
C ALA A 374 -10.66 -21.01 -15.61
N LEU A 375 -9.64 -20.56 -14.88
CA LEU A 375 -9.02 -19.25 -15.10
C LEU A 375 -8.17 -19.22 -16.38
N CYS A 376 -7.35 -20.25 -16.59
CA CYS A 376 -6.55 -20.43 -17.80
C CYS A 376 -7.43 -20.56 -19.05
N PHE A 377 -8.52 -21.32 -18.99
CA PHE A 377 -9.48 -21.43 -20.09
C PHE A 377 -10.05 -20.07 -20.49
N ARG A 378 -10.45 -19.25 -19.51
CA ARG A 378 -10.95 -17.88 -19.79
C ARG A 378 -9.86 -16.97 -20.34
N LEU A 379 -8.64 -17.05 -19.79
CA LEU A 379 -7.52 -16.24 -20.26
C LEU A 379 -7.17 -16.58 -21.72
N ARG A 380 -7.13 -17.87 -22.08
CA ARG A 380 -6.95 -18.32 -23.47
C ARG A 380 -8.02 -17.76 -24.41
N LYS A 381 -9.28 -17.69 -23.95
CA LYS A 381 -10.39 -17.11 -24.73
C LYS A 381 -10.21 -15.60 -24.96
N ILE A 382 -9.79 -14.86 -23.93
CA ILE A 382 -9.54 -13.41 -24.02
C ILE A 382 -8.36 -13.12 -24.95
N ILE A 383 -7.27 -13.87 -24.77
CA ILE A 383 -6.08 -13.79 -25.62
C ILE A 383 -6.41 -14.21 -27.06
N GLY A 384 -7.37 -15.11 -27.24
CA GLY A 384 -7.83 -15.58 -28.55
C GLY A 384 -6.87 -16.54 -29.24
N ASN A 385 -5.77 -16.92 -28.59
CA ASN A 385 -4.83 -17.93 -29.04
C ASN A 385 -4.55 -18.90 -27.86
N PRO A 386 -5.11 -20.11 -27.86
CA PRO A 386 -4.99 -21.04 -26.74
C PRO A 386 -3.57 -21.54 -26.51
N GLU A 387 -2.76 -21.56 -27.57
CA GLU A 387 -1.37 -22.01 -27.59
C GLU A 387 -0.40 -21.01 -26.92
N ALA A 388 -0.84 -19.77 -26.71
CA ALA A 388 -0.03 -18.74 -26.08
C ALA A 388 0.20 -18.98 -24.58
N LEU A 389 -0.66 -19.78 -23.92
CA LEU A 389 -0.59 -20.08 -22.50
C LEU A 389 -0.47 -21.59 -22.29
N VAL A 390 0.75 -22.04 -21.95
CA VAL A 390 1.11 -23.46 -21.94
C VAL A 390 1.39 -23.94 -20.52
N PHE A 391 1.02 -25.19 -20.26
CA PHE A 391 1.38 -25.92 -19.07
C PHE A 391 2.39 -27.01 -19.45
N LEU A 392 3.63 -26.93 -18.96
CA LEU A 392 4.70 -27.89 -19.26
C LEU A 392 5.55 -28.09 -18.00
N GLU A 393 5.86 -29.34 -17.66
CA GLU A 393 6.66 -29.69 -16.46
C GLU A 393 6.15 -29.02 -15.17
N ASP A 394 4.84 -29.10 -14.94
CA ASP A 394 4.16 -28.46 -13.80
C ASP A 394 4.35 -26.94 -13.70
N ARG A 395 4.70 -26.28 -14.81
CA ARG A 395 4.82 -24.82 -14.90
C ARG A 395 3.84 -24.24 -15.88
N LEU A 396 3.27 -23.10 -15.52
CA LEU A 396 2.46 -22.27 -16.40
C LEU A 396 3.29 -21.08 -16.90
N PHE A 397 3.32 -20.85 -18.22
CA PHE A 397 4.01 -19.71 -18.83
C PHE A 397 3.36 -19.24 -20.13
N PHE A 398 3.76 -18.04 -20.55
CA PHE A 398 3.47 -17.52 -21.89
C PHE A 398 4.52 -18.01 -22.88
N ARG A 399 4.08 -18.52 -24.04
CA ARG A 399 4.98 -18.98 -25.09
C ARG A 399 5.62 -17.79 -25.80
N GLN A 400 6.96 -17.70 -25.78
CA GLN A 400 7.69 -16.51 -26.23
C GLN A 400 7.67 -16.27 -27.75
N ASP A 401 7.36 -17.30 -28.54
CA ASP A 401 7.13 -17.20 -29.99
C ASP A 401 5.78 -16.54 -30.32
N LEU A 402 4.80 -16.65 -29.42
CA LEU A 402 3.45 -16.10 -29.58
C LEU A 402 3.22 -14.82 -28.81
N VAL A 403 3.85 -14.67 -27.66
CA VAL A 403 3.69 -13.52 -26.77
C VAL A 403 4.98 -12.74 -26.74
N ARG A 404 4.89 -11.43 -26.95
CA ARG A 404 5.99 -10.49 -26.78
C ARG A 404 5.59 -9.41 -25.79
N THR A 405 6.58 -8.87 -25.08
CA THR A 405 6.37 -7.76 -24.16
C THR A 405 7.27 -6.59 -24.50
N ASP A 406 6.81 -5.37 -24.24
CA ASP A 406 7.66 -4.17 -24.32
C ASP A 406 8.86 -4.24 -23.36
N PHE A 407 8.70 -4.87 -22.19
CA PHE A 407 9.80 -5.12 -21.25
C PHE A 407 10.90 -6.01 -21.84
N GLN A 408 10.55 -7.10 -22.52
CA GLN A 408 11.55 -7.97 -23.17
C GLN A 408 12.26 -7.25 -24.32
N LEU A 409 11.55 -6.40 -25.06
CA LEU A 409 12.17 -5.58 -26.11
C LEU A 409 13.13 -4.53 -25.51
N PHE A 410 12.71 -3.86 -24.43
CA PHE A 410 13.57 -2.98 -23.65
C PHE A 410 14.85 -3.68 -23.18
N GLU A 411 14.71 -4.85 -22.55
CA GLU A 411 15.81 -5.64 -22.00
C GLU A 411 16.78 -6.07 -23.10
N LYS A 412 16.26 -6.53 -24.24
CA LYS A 412 17.07 -6.89 -25.42
C LYS A 412 17.93 -5.72 -25.90
N HIS A 413 17.31 -4.57 -26.17
CA HIS A 413 18.02 -3.39 -26.68
C HIS A 413 19.02 -2.83 -25.65
N TYR A 414 18.67 -2.87 -24.36
CA TYR A 414 19.59 -2.50 -23.28
C TYR A 414 20.84 -3.40 -23.25
N GLU A 415 20.66 -4.72 -23.37
CA GLU A 415 21.79 -5.67 -23.39
C GLU A 415 22.65 -5.55 -24.65
N GLU A 416 22.04 -5.32 -25.81
CA GLU A 416 22.72 -5.09 -27.09
C GLU A 416 23.54 -3.80 -27.03
N GLY A 417 22.97 -2.70 -26.53
CA GLY A 417 23.69 -1.44 -26.32
C GLY A 417 24.85 -1.57 -25.32
N ALA A 418 24.62 -2.26 -24.20
CA ALA A 418 25.69 -2.53 -23.24
C ALA A 418 26.81 -3.41 -23.81
N ARG A 419 26.49 -4.33 -24.73
CA ARG A 419 27.48 -5.16 -25.44
C ARG A 419 28.28 -4.32 -26.45
N ALA A 420 27.61 -3.44 -27.19
CA ALA A 420 28.25 -2.51 -28.12
C ALA A 420 29.24 -1.59 -27.39
N LEU A 421 28.86 -1.05 -26.21
CA LEU A 421 29.77 -0.27 -25.36
C LEU A 421 31.04 -1.03 -24.99
N ARG A 422 30.91 -2.30 -24.56
CA ARG A 422 32.08 -3.13 -24.20
C ARG A 422 33.01 -3.40 -25.38
N LYS A 423 32.49 -3.34 -26.61
CA LYS A 423 33.26 -3.49 -27.85
C LYS A 423 33.80 -2.16 -28.40
N GLY A 424 33.46 -1.03 -27.80
CA GLY A 424 33.81 0.30 -28.31
C GLY A 424 32.96 0.78 -29.48
N GLU A 425 31.87 0.08 -29.80
CA GLU A 425 30.94 0.39 -30.89
C GLU A 425 29.95 1.48 -30.45
N THR A 426 30.45 2.71 -30.28
CA THR A 426 29.70 3.81 -29.63
C THR A 426 28.40 4.17 -30.37
N ASP A 427 28.41 4.29 -31.70
CA ASP A 427 27.20 4.66 -32.45
C ASP A 427 26.12 3.57 -32.41
N LEU A 428 26.52 2.30 -32.40
CA LEU A 428 25.60 1.18 -32.20
C LEU A 428 25.00 1.24 -30.79
N ALA A 429 25.81 1.53 -29.76
CA ALA A 429 25.29 1.69 -28.40
C ALA A 429 24.28 2.84 -28.29
N ILE A 430 24.53 3.98 -28.93
CA ILE A 430 23.58 5.09 -29.00
C ILE A 430 22.27 4.63 -29.63
N GLN A 431 22.34 3.96 -30.78
CA GLN A 431 21.16 3.47 -31.50
C GLN A 431 20.33 2.50 -30.64
N GLU A 432 20.99 1.50 -30.04
CA GLU A 432 20.32 0.49 -29.21
C GLU A 432 19.68 1.10 -27.95
N PHE A 433 20.36 2.03 -27.29
CA PHE A 433 19.79 2.72 -26.13
C PHE A 433 18.64 3.66 -26.49
N ARG A 434 18.68 4.32 -27.65
CA ARG A 434 17.53 5.08 -28.17
C ARG A 434 16.35 4.17 -28.47
N PHE A 435 16.56 2.96 -28.99
CA PHE A 435 15.47 1.99 -29.13
C PHE A 435 14.94 1.51 -27.78
N ALA A 436 15.81 1.24 -26.81
CA ALA A 436 15.40 0.84 -25.46
C ALA A 436 14.49 1.91 -24.82
N ARG A 437 14.88 3.20 -24.83
CA ARG A 437 14.09 4.26 -24.16
C ARG A 437 12.66 4.38 -24.71
N VAL A 438 12.43 4.11 -25.99
CA VAL A 438 11.10 4.22 -26.64
C VAL A 438 10.07 3.27 -26.04
N PHE A 439 10.51 2.13 -25.50
CA PHE A 439 9.61 1.17 -24.85
C PHE A 439 9.17 1.62 -23.46
N TYR A 440 9.88 2.54 -22.82
CA TYR A 440 9.50 3.07 -21.52
C TYR A 440 8.44 4.17 -21.68
N ARG A 441 7.19 3.86 -21.31
CA ARG A 441 6.08 4.83 -21.30
C ARG A 441 5.63 5.21 -19.89
N GLY A 442 6.22 4.55 -18.89
CA GLY A 442 5.88 4.66 -17.48
C GLY A 442 6.43 3.46 -16.72
N ASP A 443 6.25 3.47 -15.40
CA ASP A 443 6.76 2.41 -14.55
C ASP A 443 6.15 1.04 -14.87
N PHE A 444 6.90 -0.03 -14.56
CA PHE A 444 6.41 -1.40 -14.78
C PHE A 444 5.12 -1.63 -13.96
N PHE A 445 4.02 -1.87 -14.66
CA PHE A 445 2.65 -1.82 -14.13
C PHE A 445 2.36 -0.54 -13.33
N GLU A 446 2.50 0.62 -13.98
CA GLU A 446 2.46 1.97 -13.39
C GLU A 446 1.28 2.20 -12.43
N PHE A 447 0.07 1.76 -12.81
CA PHE A 447 -1.14 1.93 -12.02
C PHE A 447 -1.35 0.84 -10.94
N ASP A 448 -0.43 -0.13 -10.84
CA ASP A 448 -0.52 -1.27 -9.94
C ASP A 448 0.46 -1.17 -8.79
N LEU A 449 0.00 -0.54 -7.70
CA LEU A 449 0.81 -0.24 -6.53
C LEU A 449 0.91 -1.40 -5.53
N TYR A 450 0.14 -2.49 -5.69
CA TYR A 450 0.11 -3.65 -4.76
C TYR A 450 0.52 -4.96 -5.41
N PHE A 451 1.60 -4.92 -6.16
CA PHE A 451 2.23 -6.12 -6.64
C PHE A 451 3.72 -6.08 -6.27
N PRO A 452 4.07 -6.47 -5.01
CA PRO A 452 5.45 -6.43 -4.54
C PRO A 452 6.44 -7.12 -5.49
N GLU A 453 5.97 -8.14 -6.20
CA GLU A 453 6.73 -8.90 -7.18
C GLU A 453 7.23 -7.99 -8.34
N SER A 454 6.53 -6.90 -8.68
CA SER A 454 6.94 -5.97 -9.74
C SER A 454 8.01 -4.96 -9.31
N GLU A 455 8.25 -4.76 -8.00
CA GLU A 455 9.21 -3.79 -7.48
C GLU A 455 10.63 -4.04 -8.01
N ILE A 456 11.05 -5.32 -8.08
CA ILE A 456 12.37 -5.69 -8.62
C ILE A 456 12.48 -5.26 -10.09
N ARG A 457 11.42 -5.48 -10.88
CA ARG A 457 11.39 -5.10 -12.30
C ARG A 457 11.36 -3.58 -12.46
N ARG A 458 10.57 -2.87 -11.66
CA ARG A 458 10.55 -1.39 -11.63
C ARG A 458 11.94 -0.82 -11.34
N GLU A 459 12.60 -1.30 -10.30
CA GLU A 459 13.93 -0.83 -9.91
C GLU A 459 15.00 -1.18 -10.97
N TYR A 460 14.93 -2.37 -11.55
CA TYR A 460 15.81 -2.77 -12.66
C TYR A 460 15.65 -1.81 -13.85
N VAL A 461 14.43 -1.60 -14.33
CA VAL A 461 14.13 -0.71 -15.46
C VAL A 461 14.60 0.71 -15.16
N ARG A 462 14.28 1.24 -13.98
CA ARG A 462 14.71 2.57 -13.54
C ARG A 462 16.24 2.71 -13.58
N LYS A 463 16.98 1.77 -13.00
CA LYS A 463 18.46 1.82 -12.99
C LYS A 463 19.04 1.73 -14.40
N SER A 464 18.51 0.82 -15.23
CA SER A 464 18.93 0.66 -16.61
C SER A 464 18.68 1.94 -17.42
N LEU A 465 17.52 2.57 -17.26
CA LEU A 465 17.18 3.83 -17.94
C LEU A 465 18.02 5.02 -17.45
N ILE A 466 18.27 5.14 -16.15
CA ILE A 466 19.21 6.16 -15.64
C ILE A 466 20.62 5.95 -16.24
N GLY A 467 21.05 4.70 -16.38
CA GLY A 467 22.31 4.37 -17.08
C GLY A 467 22.30 4.78 -18.55
N ILE A 468 21.20 4.48 -19.25
CA ILE A 468 20.97 4.90 -20.65
C ILE A 468 21.02 6.42 -20.77
N PHE A 469 20.21 7.15 -20.00
CA PHE A 469 20.13 8.61 -20.10
C PHE A 469 21.43 9.29 -19.75
N ARG A 470 22.19 8.77 -18.77
CA ARG A 470 23.54 9.27 -18.48
C ARG A 470 24.43 9.19 -19.72
N PHE A 471 24.49 8.02 -20.35
CA PHE A 471 25.31 7.83 -21.54
C PHE A 471 24.82 8.65 -22.74
N LEU A 472 23.52 8.68 -23.00
CA LEU A 472 22.95 9.44 -24.11
C LEU A 472 23.14 10.94 -23.93
N CYS A 473 22.86 11.50 -22.74
CA CYS A 473 23.07 12.93 -22.46
C CYS A 473 24.55 13.33 -22.62
N ASP A 474 25.49 12.50 -22.16
CA ASP A 474 26.93 12.75 -22.40
C ASP A 474 27.23 12.84 -23.90
N LYS A 475 26.68 11.91 -24.71
CA LYS A 475 26.91 11.87 -26.16
C LYS A 475 26.20 12.97 -26.93
N ASP A 476 25.00 13.32 -26.53
CA ASP A 476 24.21 14.40 -27.13
C ASP A 476 24.88 15.75 -26.88
N LEU A 477 25.44 15.94 -25.68
CA LEU A 477 26.23 17.12 -25.36
C LEU A 477 27.52 17.20 -26.20
N GLU A 478 28.24 16.08 -26.36
CA GLU A 478 29.44 16.00 -27.22
C GLU A 478 29.11 16.31 -28.69
N LYS A 479 28.02 15.76 -29.22
CA LYS A 479 27.57 15.91 -30.62
C LYS A 479 26.82 17.23 -30.88
N ARG A 480 26.47 17.97 -29.82
CA ARG A 480 25.65 19.20 -29.86
C ARG A 480 24.21 18.98 -30.34
N GLU A 481 23.65 17.83 -30.02
CA GLU A 481 22.24 17.46 -30.25
C GLU A 481 21.41 17.97 -29.06
N MET A 482 21.12 19.28 -29.05
CA MET A 482 20.60 19.97 -27.85
C MET A 482 19.12 19.68 -27.60
N GLU A 483 18.34 19.45 -28.65
CA GLU A 483 16.94 19.05 -28.58
C GLU A 483 16.80 17.65 -27.94
N GLU A 484 17.63 16.70 -28.37
CA GLU A 484 17.71 15.35 -27.82
C GLU A 484 18.20 15.37 -26.37
N LEU A 485 19.24 16.17 -26.08
CA LEU A 485 19.72 16.37 -24.72
C LEU A 485 18.63 16.92 -23.80
N LEU A 486 17.82 17.86 -24.29
CA LEU A 486 16.71 18.43 -23.53
C LEU A 486 15.63 17.38 -23.23
N GLU A 487 15.27 16.55 -24.21
CA GLU A 487 14.26 15.50 -24.07
C GLU A 487 14.71 14.39 -23.11
N ASP A 488 15.96 13.93 -23.24
CA ASP A 488 16.50 12.86 -22.40
C ASP A 488 16.77 13.30 -20.98
N SER A 489 17.32 14.51 -20.80
CA SER A 489 17.48 15.07 -19.45
C SER A 489 16.14 15.27 -18.76
N ALA A 490 15.09 15.71 -19.47
CA ALA A 490 13.75 15.83 -18.92
C ALA A 490 13.17 14.45 -18.52
N SER A 491 13.36 13.44 -19.36
CA SER A 491 12.93 12.06 -19.08
C SER A 491 13.66 11.47 -17.86
N TRP A 492 14.95 11.75 -17.73
CA TRP A 492 15.74 11.38 -16.55
C TRP A 492 15.24 12.10 -15.29
N ILE A 493 14.99 13.42 -15.35
CA ILE A 493 14.43 14.19 -14.22
C ILE A 493 13.07 13.64 -13.78
N CYS A 494 12.22 13.21 -14.71
CA CYS A 494 10.93 12.58 -14.37
C CYS A 494 11.10 11.29 -13.56
N MET A 495 12.20 10.56 -13.76
CA MET A 495 12.54 9.40 -12.94
C MET A 495 13.16 9.83 -11.61
N ASP A 496 14.19 10.67 -11.66
CA ASP A 496 14.96 11.09 -10.49
C ASP A 496 15.11 12.61 -10.47
N ASP A 497 14.12 13.28 -9.87
CA ASP A 497 14.07 14.74 -9.79
C ASP A 497 15.11 15.33 -8.83
N LEU A 498 15.81 14.47 -8.07
CA LEU A 498 16.89 14.83 -7.17
C LEU A 498 18.28 14.52 -7.76
N ASP A 499 18.38 13.88 -8.93
CA ASP A 499 19.68 13.68 -9.60
C ASP A 499 20.14 14.98 -10.25
N GLU A 500 21.02 15.68 -9.56
CA GLU A 500 21.52 16.98 -9.98
C GLU A 500 22.29 16.95 -11.31
N ARG A 501 22.83 15.79 -11.72
CA ARG A 501 23.46 15.64 -13.05
C ARG A 501 22.45 15.78 -14.18
N ALA A 502 21.26 15.18 -14.02
CA ALA A 502 20.19 15.28 -15.00
C ALA A 502 19.78 16.75 -15.21
N TRP A 503 19.65 17.49 -14.10
CA TRP A 503 19.37 18.93 -14.12
C TRP A 503 20.48 19.73 -14.79
N ARG A 504 21.76 19.41 -14.57
CA ARG A 504 22.87 20.08 -15.25
C ARG A 504 22.82 19.91 -16.77
N PHE A 505 22.55 18.69 -17.27
CA PHE A 505 22.34 18.48 -18.71
C PHE A 505 21.14 19.29 -19.23
N HIS A 506 20.05 19.32 -18.47
CA HIS A 506 18.87 20.07 -18.83
C HIS A 506 19.14 21.58 -18.92
N PHE A 507 19.88 22.13 -17.96
CA PHE A 507 20.26 23.55 -17.97
C PHE A 507 21.25 23.89 -19.07
N GLU A 508 22.21 23.01 -19.38
CA GLU A 508 23.13 23.22 -20.50
C GLU A 508 22.38 23.19 -21.84
N ALA A 509 21.44 22.25 -22.04
CA ALA A 509 20.57 22.22 -23.22
C ALA A 509 19.76 23.52 -23.36
N LEU A 510 19.10 23.96 -22.28
CA LEU A 510 18.33 25.22 -22.29
C LEU A 510 19.22 26.45 -22.55
N LEU A 511 20.46 26.47 -22.06
CA LEU A 511 21.41 27.54 -22.34
C LEU A 511 21.77 27.60 -23.83
N GLN A 512 22.07 26.45 -24.44
CA GLN A 512 22.47 26.37 -25.85
C GLN A 512 21.30 26.65 -26.80
N LEU A 513 20.07 26.34 -26.39
CA LEU A 513 18.83 26.67 -27.11
C LEU A 513 18.33 28.11 -26.84
N ASP A 514 19.12 28.95 -26.17
CA ASP A 514 18.80 30.33 -25.76
C ASP A 514 17.52 30.47 -24.91
N ARG A 515 17.13 29.41 -24.18
CA ARG A 515 15.98 29.37 -23.26
C ARG A 515 16.37 29.70 -21.82
N LYS A 516 17.19 30.74 -21.63
CA LYS A 516 17.79 31.12 -20.33
C LYS A 516 16.76 31.38 -19.23
N ASN A 517 15.69 32.11 -19.56
CA ASN A 517 14.62 32.42 -18.60
C ASN A 517 13.93 31.17 -18.06
N GLU A 518 13.79 30.15 -18.90
CA GLU A 518 13.22 28.87 -18.50
C GLU A 518 14.17 28.10 -17.59
N ALA A 519 15.47 28.07 -17.92
CA ALA A 519 16.49 27.44 -17.10
C ALA A 519 16.52 28.04 -15.68
N LEU A 520 16.46 29.36 -15.55
CA LEU A 520 16.45 30.03 -14.25
C LEU A 520 15.18 29.73 -13.44
N ARG A 521 13.99 29.67 -14.07
CA ARG A 521 12.76 29.27 -13.38
C ARG A 521 12.84 27.82 -12.88
N LYS A 522 13.33 26.92 -13.74
CA LYS A 522 13.49 25.50 -13.43
C LYS A 522 14.53 25.27 -12.32
N TYR A 523 15.60 26.05 -12.29
CA TYR A 523 16.58 26.03 -11.20
C TYR A 523 15.96 26.43 -9.86
N GLU A 524 15.12 27.47 -9.81
CA GLU A 524 14.44 27.85 -8.56
C GLU A 524 13.47 26.76 -8.07
N GLU A 525 12.80 26.06 -9.00
CA GLU A 525 11.98 24.87 -8.67
C GLU A 525 12.85 23.73 -8.11
N PHE A 526 13.93 23.39 -8.82
CA PHE A 526 14.89 22.35 -8.42
C PHE A 526 15.51 22.65 -7.05
N LYS A 527 16.01 23.86 -6.82
CA LYS A 527 16.62 24.28 -5.55
C LYS A 527 15.64 24.14 -4.39
N LYS A 528 14.37 24.51 -4.58
CA LYS A 528 13.32 24.32 -3.57
C LYS A 528 13.07 22.84 -3.31
N SER A 529 13.04 22.00 -4.34
CA SER A 529 12.87 20.54 -4.20
C SER A 529 14.02 19.92 -3.42
N LEU A 530 15.28 20.21 -3.81
CA LEU A 530 16.49 19.69 -3.20
C LEU A 530 16.58 20.05 -1.70
N LYS A 531 16.29 21.32 -1.37
CA LYS A 531 16.27 21.79 0.02
C LYS A 531 15.15 21.13 0.83
N LYS A 532 13.99 20.90 0.23
CA LYS A 532 12.83 20.31 0.91
C LYS A 532 13.02 18.81 1.16
N GLU A 533 13.51 18.06 0.18
CA GLU A 533 13.58 16.59 0.24
C GLU A 533 14.90 16.09 0.85
N LEU A 534 16.03 16.75 0.56
CA LEU A 534 17.36 16.34 1.04
C LEU A 534 17.98 17.28 2.08
N GLY A 535 17.49 18.52 2.20
CA GLY A 535 18.04 19.51 3.15
C GLY A 535 19.40 20.06 2.74
N VAL A 536 19.81 19.89 1.48
CA VAL A 536 21.09 20.34 0.94
C VAL A 536 20.90 21.47 -0.07
N GLU A 537 21.95 22.26 -0.27
CA GLU A 537 22.02 23.26 -1.35
C GLU A 537 22.64 22.61 -2.61
N PRO A 538 22.42 23.19 -3.81
CA PRO A 538 22.99 22.67 -5.06
C PRO A 538 24.52 22.56 -5.05
N GLU A 539 25.07 21.56 -5.75
CA GLU A 539 26.50 21.38 -5.96
C GLU A 539 27.14 22.60 -6.66
N SER A 540 28.43 22.84 -6.37
CA SER A 540 29.19 23.96 -6.95
C SER A 540 29.14 23.98 -8.48
N ALA A 541 29.27 22.81 -9.13
CA ALA A 541 29.18 22.68 -10.58
C ALA A 541 27.85 23.18 -11.16
N THR A 542 26.75 23.01 -10.41
CA THR A 542 25.43 23.51 -10.81
C THR A 542 25.34 25.02 -10.62
N LEU A 543 25.86 25.54 -9.50
CA LEU A 543 25.90 26.98 -9.25
C LEU A 543 26.70 27.70 -10.34
N ASP A 544 27.88 27.18 -10.71
CA ASP A 544 28.72 27.73 -11.77
C ASP A 544 27.99 27.77 -13.12
N LEU A 545 27.22 26.73 -13.44
CA LEU A 545 26.40 26.69 -14.65
C LEU A 545 25.28 27.74 -14.63
N ILE A 546 24.60 27.90 -13.49
CA ILE A 546 23.54 28.90 -13.33
C ILE A 546 24.11 30.32 -13.43
N ASP A 547 25.30 30.58 -12.90
CA ASP A 547 25.95 31.88 -13.02
C ASP A 547 26.41 32.17 -14.46
N ARG A 548 26.83 31.15 -15.23
CA ARG A 548 27.02 31.25 -16.69
C ARG A 548 25.72 31.62 -17.41
N ILE A 549 24.60 31.01 -17.02
CA ILE A 549 23.27 31.31 -17.59
C ILE A 549 22.86 32.76 -17.27
N ARG A 550 23.03 33.21 -16.03
CA ARG A 550 22.72 34.59 -15.59
C ARG A 550 23.55 35.64 -16.32
N SER A 551 24.84 35.38 -16.51
CA SER A 551 25.76 36.29 -17.22
C SER A 551 25.55 36.28 -18.74
N GLY A 552 24.70 35.39 -19.26
CA GLY A 552 24.43 35.28 -20.70
C GLY A 552 25.63 34.80 -21.53
N SER A 553 26.68 34.29 -20.87
CA SER A 553 27.94 33.90 -21.51
C SER A 553 27.82 32.54 -22.19
N ALA A 554 27.16 32.49 -23.35
CA ALA A 554 26.97 31.26 -24.13
C ALA A 554 28.26 30.72 -24.80
N ASN A 555 29.44 31.34 -24.61
CA ASN A 555 30.68 30.80 -25.18
C ASN A 555 31.92 31.33 -24.46
N ARG A 556 32.65 30.46 -23.74
CA ARG A 556 34.11 30.57 -23.48
C ARG A 556 34.77 29.37 -22.79
N THR A 557 34.17 28.17 -22.77
CA THR A 557 34.71 27.02 -22.01
C THR A 557 34.92 25.77 -22.85
N SER A 558 35.51 25.89 -24.04
CA SER A 558 36.06 24.73 -24.76
C SER A 558 37.46 24.31 -24.27
N ALA A 559 37.97 24.85 -23.16
CA ALA A 559 39.36 24.66 -22.76
C ALA A 559 39.59 24.14 -21.33
N ARG A 560 38.57 24.03 -20.45
CA ARG A 560 38.82 23.75 -19.02
C ARG A 560 38.36 22.40 -18.48
N PHE A 561 37.62 21.60 -19.26
CA PHE A 561 37.17 20.27 -18.82
C PHE A 561 38.21 19.15 -19.05
N LYS A 562 39.36 19.46 -19.67
CA LYS A 562 40.46 18.49 -19.87
C LYS A 562 41.42 18.36 -18.68
N ASP A 563 41.38 19.27 -17.70
CA ASP A 563 42.44 19.33 -16.68
C ASP A 563 42.02 18.91 -15.26
N SER A 564 40.82 18.33 -15.08
CA SER A 564 40.36 17.88 -13.75
C SER A 564 40.11 16.37 -13.62
N VAL A 565 40.53 15.58 -14.60
CA VAL A 565 40.59 14.11 -14.48
C VAL A 565 41.90 13.60 -15.09
N LEU A 566 42.98 13.73 -14.31
CA LEU A 566 44.17 12.88 -14.39
C LEU A 566 44.54 12.47 -12.97
#